data_AF-A0A060SKH3-F1
#
_entry.id   AF-A0A060SKH3-F1
#
_cell.length_a   1.000
_cell.length_b   1.000
_cell.length_c   1.000
_cell.angle_alpha   90.00
_cell.angle_beta   90.00
_cell.angle_gamma   90.00
#
_symmetry.space_group_name_H-M   'P 1'
#
loop_
_entity.id
_entity.type
_entity.pdbx_description
1 polymer ?
#
loop_
_entity_poly.entity_id
_entity_poly.type
_entity_poly.pdbx_seq_one_letter_code
_entity_poly.pdbx_strand_id
1 'polypeptide(L)'
;MSAAGSFSFDDFSSPPPPRTTEVKVTGDDEIEKFESEFPDIEVPNVTSPPLQQLSQPPAFGATPTFAPQPAYSTPILSQQIEEDEPEVIKQWREKQAAEIKARDEASKAKRQETITKAERAIDQFYEEYAAKKERNIRENKEHEEEFLNNLNASLTQGTTWQRICDIIELQNSQSKTLARTGPGATDLSRFKEVLLRLKREGDAAPGAAGY
;
A
#
# COMPACT_ATOMS: atom_id res chain seq x y z
N MET A 1 5.77 33.00 -0.12
CA MET A 1 5.25 32.51 -1.41
C MET A 1 5.17 31.01 -1.31
N SER A 2 4.01 30.49 -0.90
CA SER A 2 3.81 29.06 -0.66
C SER A 2 3.19 28.46 -1.92
N ALA A 3 3.94 27.59 -2.59
CA ALA A 3 3.46 26.82 -3.72
C ALA A 3 2.49 25.75 -3.20
N ALA A 4 1.20 25.96 -3.43
CA ALA A 4 0.19 24.92 -3.27
C ALA A 4 0.43 23.87 -4.35
N GLY A 5 0.74 22.63 -3.93
CA GLY A 5 0.84 21.50 -4.83
C GLY A 5 -0.51 21.25 -5.50
N SER A 6 -0.58 21.57 -6.79
CA SER A 6 -1.71 21.25 -7.65
C SER A 6 -1.71 19.73 -7.88
N PHE A 7 -2.69 19.03 -7.32
CA PHE A 7 -2.92 17.61 -7.61
C PHE A 7 -3.45 17.50 -9.05
N SER A 8 -2.59 17.09 -9.99
CA SER A 8 -2.93 16.94 -11.41
C SER A 8 -3.48 15.53 -11.67
N PHE A 9 -4.66 15.45 -12.30
CA PHE A 9 -5.34 14.22 -12.71
C PHE A 9 -4.61 13.46 -13.85
N ASP A 10 -3.55 14.06 -14.41
CA ASP A 10 -2.76 13.49 -15.52
C ASP A 10 -1.83 12.33 -15.08
N ASP A 11 -1.57 12.20 -13.77
CA ASP A 11 -0.69 11.15 -13.20
C ASP A 11 -1.25 9.72 -13.34
N PHE A 12 -2.56 9.56 -13.59
CA PHE A 12 -3.19 8.25 -13.72
C PHE A 12 -3.02 7.62 -15.12
N SER A 13 -2.59 8.39 -16.12
CA SER A 13 -2.44 7.91 -17.51
C SER A 13 -1.01 7.56 -17.90
N SER A 14 -0.03 7.76 -17.00
CA SER A 14 1.37 7.37 -17.25
C SER A 14 1.60 5.88 -16.97
N PRO A 15 2.31 5.16 -17.86
CA PRO A 15 2.69 3.77 -17.60
C PRO A 15 3.57 3.69 -16.35
N PRO A 16 3.39 2.67 -15.48
CA PRO A 16 4.09 2.60 -14.21
C PRO A 16 5.62 2.51 -14.43
N PRO A 17 6.43 3.19 -13.59
CA PRO A 17 7.88 3.03 -13.65
C PRO A 17 8.29 1.57 -13.41
N PRO A 18 9.41 1.11 -14.00
CA PRO A 18 9.87 -0.26 -13.85
C PRO A 18 10.08 -0.57 -12.36
N ARG A 19 9.45 -1.65 -11.90
CA ARG A 19 9.56 -2.16 -10.54
C ARG A 19 11.01 -2.55 -10.25
N THR A 20 11.75 -1.69 -9.55
CA THR A 20 12.91 -2.14 -8.77
C THR A 20 12.36 -2.92 -7.58
N THR A 21 12.48 -4.24 -7.60
CA THR A 21 12.16 -5.08 -6.45
C THR A 21 13.26 -4.94 -5.40
N GLU A 22 13.35 -3.77 -4.77
CA GLU A 22 13.99 -3.64 -3.46
C GLU A 22 12.97 -4.08 -2.40
N VAL A 23 12.88 -5.39 -2.21
CA VAL A 23 12.23 -5.96 -1.04
C VAL A 23 13.13 -5.63 0.15
N LYS A 24 12.85 -4.53 0.84
CA LYS A 24 13.39 -4.28 2.18
C LYS A 24 12.71 -5.27 3.14
N VAL A 25 13.27 -6.48 3.22
CA VAL A 25 13.02 -7.41 4.32
C VAL A 25 13.55 -6.76 5.58
N THR A 26 12.65 -6.57 6.53
CA THR A 26 12.92 -6.04 7.86
C THR A 26 13.96 -6.90 8.58
N GLY A 27 15.03 -6.26 9.08
CA GLY A 27 15.84 -6.79 10.18
C GLY A 27 17.26 -7.21 9.79
N ASP A 28 18.23 -6.36 10.13
CA ASP A 28 19.67 -6.73 10.23
C ASP A 28 19.86 -8.04 11.04
N ASP A 29 19.00 -8.26 12.03
CA ASP A 29 19.04 -9.42 12.94
C ASP A 29 18.90 -10.79 12.22
N GLU A 30 18.19 -10.87 11.09
CA GLU A 30 18.08 -12.13 10.33
C GLU A 30 19.29 -12.37 9.42
N ILE A 31 19.95 -11.30 8.97
CA ILE A 31 21.19 -11.36 8.18
C ILE A 31 22.36 -11.80 9.07
N GLU A 32 22.47 -11.25 10.28
CA GLU A 32 23.54 -11.60 11.23
C GLU A 32 23.43 -13.06 11.69
N LYS A 33 22.19 -13.56 11.85
CA LYS A 33 21.92 -14.97 12.15
C LYS A 33 22.29 -15.90 10.99
N PHE A 34 22.06 -15.50 9.74
CA PHE A 34 22.45 -16.28 8.56
C PHE A 34 23.98 -16.38 8.42
N GLU A 35 24.72 -15.29 8.63
CA GLU A 35 26.19 -15.28 8.62
C GLU A 35 26.79 -16.20 9.71
N SER A 36 26.12 -16.32 10.87
CA SER A 36 26.57 -17.20 11.94
C SER A 36 26.33 -18.70 11.67
N GLU A 37 25.34 -19.05 10.85
CA GLU A 37 24.96 -20.43 10.53
C GLU A 37 25.72 -21.00 9.31
N PHE A 38 26.39 -20.13 8.53
CA PHE A 38 27.21 -20.51 7.37
C PHE A 38 28.59 -19.82 7.42
N PRO A 39 29.62 -20.46 7.99
CA PRO A 39 30.97 -19.89 7.98
C PRO A 39 31.49 -19.75 6.54
N ASP A 40 32.03 -18.57 6.21
CA ASP A 40 32.63 -18.28 4.92
C ASP A 40 33.76 -19.29 4.60
N ILE A 41 33.54 -20.08 3.56
CA ILE A 41 34.57 -20.99 3.03
C ILE A 41 35.49 -20.14 2.16
N GLU A 42 36.71 -19.85 2.64
CA GLU A 42 37.78 -19.30 1.82
C GLU A 42 38.04 -20.23 0.62
N VAL A 43 37.54 -19.84 -0.55
CA VAL A 43 37.85 -20.52 -1.81
C VAL A 43 39.22 -20.01 -2.25
N PRO A 44 40.28 -20.85 -2.31
CA PRO A 44 41.58 -20.39 -2.78
C PRO A 44 41.44 -19.88 -4.22
N ASN A 45 41.82 -18.62 -4.42
CA ASN A 45 41.87 -17.94 -5.71
C ASN A 45 42.79 -18.70 -6.68
N VAL A 46 42.22 -19.61 -7.47
CA VAL A 46 42.89 -20.23 -8.61
C VAL A 46 42.83 -19.28 -9.81
N THR A 47 43.86 -18.46 -9.93
CA THR A 47 44.11 -17.62 -11.11
C THR A 47 44.17 -18.51 -12.35
N SER A 48 43.18 -18.39 -13.24
CA SER A 48 43.11 -19.12 -14.51
C SER A 48 43.63 -18.22 -15.66
N PRO A 49 44.43 -18.73 -16.62
CA PRO A 49 44.91 -17.96 -17.78
C PRO A 49 43.77 -17.73 -18.81
N PRO A 50 43.88 -16.70 -19.69
CA PRO A 50 42.75 -16.22 -20.48
C PRO A 50 42.47 -17.14 -21.68
N LEU A 51 41.22 -17.56 -21.85
CA LEU A 51 40.73 -18.23 -23.06
C LEU A 51 39.81 -17.30 -23.87
N GLN A 52 40.04 -17.32 -25.17
CA GLN A 52 39.46 -16.46 -26.20
C GLN A 52 37.96 -16.72 -26.41
N GLN A 53 37.23 -15.65 -26.72
CA GLN A 53 35.81 -15.64 -27.05
C GLN A 53 35.51 -16.50 -28.29
N LEU A 54 34.58 -17.44 -28.17
CA LEU A 54 33.84 -17.99 -29.30
C LEU A 54 32.34 -18.00 -28.97
N SER A 55 31.58 -17.30 -29.80
CA SER A 55 30.14 -17.05 -29.67
C SER A 55 29.33 -18.31 -30.00
N GLN A 56 28.57 -18.87 -29.04
CA GLN A 56 27.45 -19.78 -29.31
C GLN A 56 26.32 -19.62 -28.25
N PRO A 57 25.04 -19.77 -28.63
CA PRO A 57 23.90 -19.64 -27.70
C PRO A 57 23.79 -20.85 -26.76
N PRO A 58 23.24 -20.70 -25.53
CA PRO A 58 23.18 -21.79 -24.56
C PRO A 58 22.08 -22.79 -24.95
N ALA A 59 22.49 -24.02 -25.26
CA ALA A 59 21.61 -25.17 -25.33
C ALA A 59 21.36 -25.69 -23.90
N PHE A 60 20.18 -25.40 -23.35
CA PHE A 60 19.71 -25.99 -22.11
C PHE A 60 19.35 -27.47 -22.38
N GLY A 61 20.14 -28.42 -21.87
CA GLY A 61 19.75 -29.84 -21.92
C GLY A 61 20.84 -30.91 -22.11
N ALA A 62 22.13 -30.61 -21.98
CA ALA A 62 23.18 -31.63 -22.10
C ALA A 62 23.94 -31.81 -20.77
N THR A 63 23.74 -32.96 -20.11
CA THR A 63 24.64 -33.46 -19.06
C THR A 63 26.00 -33.82 -19.69
N PRO A 64 27.16 -33.43 -19.11
CA PRO A 64 28.44 -33.88 -19.62
C PRO A 64 28.60 -35.38 -19.37
N THR A 65 28.73 -36.14 -20.45
CA THR A 65 29.26 -37.51 -20.45
C THR A 65 30.72 -37.47 -20.01
N PHE A 66 30.98 -37.73 -18.74
CA PHE A 66 32.32 -38.06 -18.26
C PHE A 66 32.41 -39.57 -18.06
N ALA A 67 33.12 -40.24 -18.96
CA ALA A 67 33.55 -41.62 -18.78
C ALA A 67 35.05 -41.71 -19.06
N PRO A 68 35.82 -42.29 -18.14
CA PRO A 68 36.83 -43.27 -18.51
C PRO A 68 36.35 -44.66 -18.04
N GLN A 69 36.30 -45.59 -18.99
CA GLN A 69 36.07 -47.02 -18.74
C GLN A 69 37.21 -47.59 -17.89
N PRO A 70 36.92 -48.53 -16.98
CA PRO A 70 37.58 -49.82 -17.10
C PRO A 70 36.58 -50.96 -17.21
N ALA A 71 36.75 -51.75 -18.27
CA ALA A 71 36.06 -52.99 -18.52
C ALA A 71 36.57 -54.09 -17.58
N TYR A 72 35.78 -54.48 -16.58
CA TYR A 72 35.86 -55.80 -15.95
C TYR A 72 34.45 -56.27 -15.57
N SER A 73 33.84 -57.03 -16.47
CA SER A 73 32.68 -57.86 -16.20
C SER A 73 33.04 -58.93 -15.16
N THR A 74 32.41 -58.86 -13.98
CA THR A 74 32.27 -60.02 -13.08
C THR A 74 30.77 -60.24 -12.83
N PRO A 75 30.19 -61.35 -13.29
CA PRO A 75 28.81 -61.72 -12.98
C PRO A 75 28.83 -62.52 -11.68
N ILE A 76 28.99 -61.84 -10.55
CA ILE A 76 28.91 -62.50 -9.24
C ILE A 76 28.00 -61.68 -8.35
N LEU A 77 26.84 -62.27 -8.09
CA LEU A 77 25.95 -62.00 -6.96
C LEU A 77 24.97 -60.83 -7.07
N SER A 78 24.14 -60.84 -8.12
CA SER A 78 22.72 -60.46 -7.97
C SER A 78 21.96 -61.60 -7.26
N GLN A 79 22.46 -62.02 -6.10
CA GLN A 79 21.66 -62.81 -5.19
C GLN A 79 20.81 -61.76 -4.47
N GLN A 80 19.53 -61.75 -4.81
CA GLN A 80 18.50 -61.12 -4.00
C GLN A 80 18.48 -61.92 -2.68
N ILE A 81 19.48 -61.67 -1.84
CA ILE A 81 19.41 -62.07 -0.45
C ILE A 81 18.37 -61.10 0.09
N GLU A 82 17.17 -61.62 0.27
CA GLU A 82 16.19 -61.08 1.21
C GLU A 82 16.83 -61.22 2.60
N GLU A 83 17.90 -60.44 2.85
CA GLU A 83 18.38 -60.22 4.20
C GLU A 83 17.25 -59.43 4.83
N ASP A 84 16.53 -60.08 5.73
CA ASP A 84 15.56 -59.45 6.60
C ASP A 84 16.26 -58.22 7.21
N GLU A 85 15.96 -57.04 6.66
CA GLU A 85 16.64 -55.81 7.02
C GLU A 85 16.58 -55.71 8.55
N PRO A 86 17.73 -55.57 9.25
CA PRO A 86 17.78 -55.78 10.70
C PRO A 86 16.71 -54.91 11.37
N GLU A 87 15.94 -55.47 12.30
CA GLU A 87 14.72 -54.85 12.86
C GLU A 87 14.94 -53.39 13.32
N VAL A 88 16.16 -53.07 13.74
CA VAL A 88 16.59 -51.71 14.13
C VAL A 88 16.52 -50.72 12.95
N ILE A 89 16.93 -51.11 11.74
CA ILE A 89 16.88 -50.28 10.54
C ILE A 89 15.43 -50.12 10.07
N LYS A 90 14.60 -51.18 10.13
CA LYS A 90 13.15 -51.08 9.85
C LYS A 90 12.47 -50.07 10.79
N GLN A 91 12.69 -50.19 12.10
CA GLN A 91 12.15 -49.26 13.10
C GLN A 91 12.68 -47.83 12.93
N TRP A 92 13.94 -47.67 12.52
CA TRP A 92 14.52 -46.36 12.25
C TRP A 92 13.89 -45.70 11.02
N ARG A 93 13.70 -46.45 9.92
CA ARG A 93 13.00 -45.93 8.73
C ARG A 93 11.56 -45.56 9.03
N GLU A 94 10.86 -46.37 9.81
CA GLU A 94 9.48 -46.08 10.20
C GLU A 94 9.39 -44.80 11.05
N LYS A 95 10.30 -44.63 12.03
CA LYS A 95 10.40 -43.39 12.82
C LYS A 95 10.72 -42.17 11.98
N GLN A 96 11.68 -42.27 11.06
CA GLN A 96 12.03 -41.16 10.15
C GLN A 96 10.88 -40.82 9.19
N ALA A 97 10.22 -41.83 8.62
CA ALA A 97 9.06 -41.62 7.76
C ALA A 97 7.91 -40.96 8.52
N ALA A 98 7.68 -41.36 9.78
CA ALA A 98 6.68 -40.72 10.64
C ALA A 98 7.04 -39.25 10.97
N GLU A 99 8.31 -38.97 11.25
CA GLU A 99 8.79 -37.61 11.54
C GLU A 99 8.73 -36.69 10.32
N ILE A 100 9.13 -37.18 9.14
CA ILE A 100 8.99 -36.46 7.87
C ILE A 100 7.50 -36.18 7.60
N LYS A 101 6.63 -37.18 7.76
CA LYS A 101 5.19 -37.01 7.57
C LYS A 101 4.60 -35.96 8.52
N ALA A 102 4.99 -35.98 9.80
CA ALA A 102 4.54 -34.99 10.77
C ALA A 102 5.02 -33.58 10.41
N ARG A 103 6.28 -33.43 9.95
CA ARG A 103 6.82 -32.15 9.48
C ARG A 103 6.12 -31.63 8.23
N ASP A 104 5.83 -32.52 7.28
CA ASP A 104 5.11 -32.18 6.05
C ASP A 104 3.66 -31.78 6.34
N GLU A 105 2.99 -32.47 7.26
CA GLU A 105 1.65 -32.14 7.71
C GLU A 105 1.61 -30.77 8.42
N ALA A 106 2.56 -30.50 9.32
CA ALA A 106 2.69 -29.20 9.97
C ALA A 106 2.97 -28.07 8.96
N SER A 107 3.84 -28.32 7.97
CA SER A 107 4.17 -27.36 6.91
C SER A 107 2.96 -27.08 6.02
N LYS A 108 2.18 -28.12 5.68
CA LYS A 108 0.94 -27.99 4.92
C LYS A 108 -0.13 -27.23 5.70
N ALA A 109 -0.28 -27.51 7.00
CA ALA A 109 -1.20 -26.81 7.88
C ALA A 109 -0.86 -25.32 7.99
N LYS A 110 0.40 -24.97 8.21
CA LYS A 110 0.87 -23.57 8.26
C LYS A 110 0.65 -22.84 6.93
N ARG A 111 0.88 -23.52 5.79
CA ARG A 111 0.58 -22.96 4.46
C ARG A 111 -0.91 -22.70 4.31
N GLN A 112 -1.76 -23.65 4.70
CA GLN A 112 -3.21 -23.49 4.61
C GLN A 112 -3.72 -22.36 5.52
N GLU A 113 -3.21 -22.25 6.75
CA GLU A 113 -3.55 -21.16 7.67
C GLU A 113 -3.17 -19.80 7.06
N THR A 114 -1.99 -19.71 6.44
CA THR A 114 -1.53 -18.48 5.78
C THR A 114 -2.46 -18.09 4.63
N ILE A 115 -2.87 -19.06 3.81
CA ILE A 115 -3.82 -18.84 2.70
C ILE A 115 -5.16 -18.35 3.26
N THR A 116 -5.74 -19.05 4.23
CA THR A 116 -7.02 -18.66 4.83
C THR A 116 -6.95 -17.31 5.54
N LYS A 117 -5.83 -16.97 6.16
CA LYS A 117 -5.62 -15.64 6.75
C LYS A 117 -5.55 -14.56 5.67
N ALA A 118 -4.89 -14.83 4.55
CA ALA A 118 -4.83 -13.90 3.42
C ALA A 118 -6.21 -13.70 2.78
N GLU A 119 -6.98 -14.78 2.57
CA GLU A 119 -8.37 -14.71 2.08
C GLU A 119 -9.24 -13.85 2.98
N ARG A 120 -9.22 -14.12 4.30
CA ARG A 120 -9.97 -13.29 5.28
C ARG A 120 -9.53 -11.83 5.29
N ALA A 121 -8.23 -11.56 5.14
CA ALA A 121 -7.72 -10.19 5.09
C ALA A 121 -8.21 -9.45 3.84
N ILE A 122 -8.34 -10.15 2.71
CA ILE A 122 -8.92 -9.59 1.48
C ILE A 122 -10.40 -9.26 1.70
N ASP A 123 -11.17 -10.19 2.25
CA ASP A 123 -12.60 -9.97 2.53
C ASP A 123 -12.79 -8.78 3.49
N GLN A 124 -12.04 -8.76 4.60
CA GLN A 124 -12.07 -7.67 5.57
C GLN A 124 -11.73 -6.32 4.93
N PHE A 125 -10.73 -6.26 4.04
CA PHE A 125 -10.38 -5.03 3.35
C PHE A 125 -11.54 -4.48 2.51
N TYR A 126 -12.24 -5.35 1.78
CA TYR A 126 -13.38 -4.93 0.97
C TYR A 126 -14.59 -4.53 1.81
N GLU A 127 -14.85 -5.23 2.91
CA GLU A 127 -15.89 -4.85 3.87
C GLU A 127 -15.61 -3.47 4.48
N GLU A 128 -14.39 -3.25 4.97
CA GLU A 128 -13.97 -1.96 5.54
C GLU A 128 -14.00 -0.84 4.50
N TYR A 129 -13.57 -1.11 3.26
CA TYR A 129 -13.63 -0.15 2.17
C TYR A 129 -15.08 0.22 1.84
N ALA A 130 -15.96 -0.77 1.72
CA ALA A 130 -17.38 -0.54 1.45
C ALA A 130 -18.03 0.25 2.59
N ALA A 131 -17.76 -0.10 3.84
CA ALA A 131 -18.26 0.62 5.00
C ALA A 131 -17.75 2.07 5.05
N LYS A 132 -16.46 2.31 4.74
CA LYS A 132 -15.88 3.65 4.66
C LYS A 132 -16.48 4.47 3.52
N LYS A 133 -16.68 3.86 2.36
CA LYS A 133 -17.33 4.50 1.21
C LYS A 133 -18.76 4.90 1.55
N GLU A 134 -19.53 3.98 2.14
CA GLU A 134 -20.92 4.25 2.53
C GLU A 134 -20.99 5.36 3.59
N ARG A 135 -20.12 5.32 4.60
CA ARG A 135 -20.00 6.37 5.60
C ARG A 135 -19.72 7.73 4.95
N ASN A 136 -18.74 7.80 4.04
CA ASN A 136 -18.40 9.05 3.36
C ASN A 136 -19.56 9.57 2.49
N ILE A 137 -20.26 8.67 1.79
CA ILE A 137 -21.44 9.04 0.99
C ILE A 137 -22.53 9.60 1.91
N ARG A 138 -22.79 8.94 3.04
CA ARG A 138 -23.77 9.40 4.03
C ARG A 138 -23.40 10.76 4.62
N GLU A 139 -22.15 10.95 5.04
CA GLU A 139 -21.66 12.23 5.57
C GLU A 139 -21.76 13.35 4.53
N ASN A 140 -21.39 13.07 3.27
CA ASN A 140 -21.55 14.05 2.19
C ASN A 140 -23.02 14.41 1.96
N LYS A 141 -23.92 13.43 2.03
CA LYS A 141 -25.36 13.66 1.87
C LYS A 141 -25.92 14.46 3.04
N GLU A 142 -25.51 14.17 4.27
CA GLU A 142 -25.88 14.92 5.46
C GLU A 142 -25.38 16.37 5.38
N HIS A 143 -24.12 16.59 4.99
CA HIS A 143 -23.58 17.93 4.79
C HIS A 143 -24.30 18.70 3.67
N GLU A 144 -24.71 18.03 2.59
CA GLU A 144 -25.50 18.65 1.53
C GLU A 144 -26.90 19.03 2.04
N GLU A 145 -27.56 18.15 2.77
CA GLU A 145 -28.86 18.43 3.38
C GLU A 145 -28.77 19.58 4.39
N GLU A 146 -27.73 19.60 5.23
CA GLU A 146 -27.44 20.71 6.15
C GLU A 146 -27.16 22.02 5.41
N PHE A 147 -26.39 21.98 4.32
CA PHE A 147 -26.10 23.15 3.50
C PHE A 147 -27.37 23.72 2.87
N LEU A 148 -28.21 22.86 2.27
CA LEU A 148 -29.49 23.27 1.70
C LEU A 148 -30.46 23.78 2.76
N ASN A 149 -30.50 23.16 3.93
CA ASN A 149 -31.30 23.62 5.06
C ASN A 149 -30.81 24.97 5.57
N ASN A 150 -29.50 25.18 5.70
CA ASN A 150 -28.93 26.47 6.09
C ASN A 150 -29.22 27.55 5.05
N LEU A 151 -29.14 27.23 3.75
CA LEU A 151 -29.50 28.14 2.68
C LEU A 151 -30.99 28.55 2.74
N ASN A 152 -31.90 27.59 2.90
CA ASN A 152 -33.33 27.83 3.02
C ASN A 152 -33.69 28.58 4.31
N ALA A 153 -33.07 28.21 5.44
CA ALA A 153 -33.23 28.88 6.71
C ALA A 153 -32.72 30.32 6.63
N SER A 154 -31.56 30.56 6.03
CA SER A 154 -31.04 31.91 5.77
C SER A 154 -31.96 32.72 4.86
N LEU A 155 -32.69 32.06 3.94
CA LEU A 155 -33.68 32.71 3.09
C LEU A 155 -34.93 33.16 3.86
N THR A 156 -35.31 32.41 4.89
CA THR A 156 -36.57 32.59 5.64
C THR A 156 -36.37 33.33 6.97
N GLN A 157 -35.18 33.27 7.55
CA GLN A 157 -34.87 33.72 8.91
C GLN A 157 -33.77 34.79 8.90
N GLY A 158 -34.05 35.93 9.52
CA GLY A 158 -33.15 37.09 9.59
C GLY A 158 -33.41 38.14 8.51
N THR A 159 -32.66 39.23 8.57
CA THR A 159 -32.79 40.35 7.62
C THR A 159 -31.94 40.14 6.37
N THR A 160 -32.32 40.76 5.26
CA THR A 160 -31.54 40.75 4.01
C THR A 160 -30.07 41.15 4.25
N TRP A 161 -29.82 42.11 5.13
CA TRP A 161 -28.47 42.59 5.46
C TRP A 161 -27.64 41.59 6.26
N GLN A 162 -28.28 40.82 7.14
CA GLN A 162 -27.61 39.74 7.87
C GLN A 162 -27.17 38.63 6.91
N ARG A 163 -28.05 38.23 5.98
CA ARG A 163 -27.72 37.27 4.90
C ARG A 163 -26.55 37.76 4.04
N ILE A 164 -26.58 39.00 3.58
CA ILE A 164 -25.50 39.58 2.77
C ILE A 164 -24.18 39.53 3.53
N CYS A 165 -24.17 39.91 4.82
CA CYS A 165 -22.97 39.86 5.65
C CYS A 165 -22.44 38.44 5.85
N ASP A 166 -23.32 37.44 6.01
CA ASP A 166 -22.91 36.06 6.21
C ASP A 166 -22.35 35.44 4.91
N ILE A 167 -22.95 35.74 3.73
CA ILE A 167 -22.43 35.31 2.41
C ILE A 167 -21.02 35.87 2.14
N ILE A 168 -20.76 37.12 2.53
CA ILE A 168 -19.44 37.74 2.36
C ILE A 168 -18.54 37.52 3.58
N GLU A 169 -18.93 36.65 4.52
CA GLU A 169 -18.20 36.31 5.75
C GLU A 169 -17.75 37.54 6.57
N LEU A 170 -18.59 38.58 6.56
CA LEU A 170 -18.38 39.84 7.28
C LEU A 170 -19.02 39.75 8.66
N GLN A 171 -18.24 39.24 9.62
CA GLN A 171 -18.64 39.12 11.02
C GLN A 171 -18.25 40.37 11.82
N ASN A 172 -17.14 41.04 11.47
CA ASN A 172 -16.68 42.25 12.14
C ASN A 172 -15.85 43.14 11.20
N SER A 173 -15.48 44.34 11.66
CA SER A 173 -14.70 45.30 10.86
C SER A 173 -13.31 44.80 10.45
N GLN A 174 -12.78 43.75 11.09
CA GLN A 174 -11.49 43.11 10.77
C GLN A 174 -11.61 41.99 9.73
N SER A 175 -12.82 41.60 9.30
CA SER A 175 -13.01 40.62 8.23
C SER A 175 -12.28 41.07 6.95
N LYS A 176 -11.37 40.20 6.48
CA LYS A 176 -10.53 40.45 5.30
C LYS A 176 -11.21 40.07 3.98
N THR A 177 -12.43 39.57 4.02
CA THR A 177 -13.17 39.05 2.84
C THR A 177 -13.37 40.09 1.75
N LEU A 178 -13.56 41.36 2.11
CA LEU A 178 -13.61 42.49 1.17
C LEU A 178 -12.29 43.29 1.08
N ALA A 179 -11.24 42.91 1.81
CA ALA A 179 -9.94 43.58 1.73
C ALA A 179 -9.09 43.01 0.59
N ARG A 180 -9.35 43.45 -0.64
CA ARG A 180 -8.37 43.26 -1.71
C ARG A 180 -7.21 44.22 -1.45
N THR A 181 -6.03 43.70 -1.16
CA THR A 181 -4.79 44.49 -1.04
C THR A 181 -3.92 44.25 -2.26
N GLY A 182 -3.77 45.28 -3.10
CA GLY A 182 -2.92 45.23 -4.30
C GLY A 182 -3.05 46.50 -5.16
N PRO A 183 -2.13 46.75 -6.10
CA PRO A 183 -2.25 47.84 -7.06
C PRO A 183 -3.57 47.74 -7.83
N GLY A 184 -4.38 48.80 -7.84
CA GLY A 184 -5.71 48.81 -8.46
C GLY A 184 -6.85 48.29 -7.59
N ALA A 185 -6.60 47.95 -6.32
CA ALA A 185 -7.68 47.61 -5.39
C ALA A 185 -8.44 48.87 -4.94
N THR A 186 -9.77 48.77 -4.88
CA THR A 186 -10.65 49.82 -4.37
C THR A 186 -10.77 49.73 -2.85
N ASP A 187 -10.77 50.88 -2.16
CA ASP A 187 -11.02 50.93 -0.72
C ASP A 187 -12.51 50.68 -0.43
N LEU A 188 -12.79 49.56 0.24
CA LEU A 188 -14.12 49.13 0.64
C LEU A 188 -14.37 49.31 2.13
N SER A 189 -13.51 50.02 2.87
CA SER A 189 -13.62 50.18 4.33
C SER A 189 -14.93 50.84 4.74
N ARG A 190 -15.34 51.92 4.05
CA ARG A 190 -16.64 52.58 4.28
C ARG A 190 -17.82 51.67 3.96
N PHE A 191 -17.70 50.85 2.91
CA PHE A 191 -18.76 49.92 2.52
C PHE A 191 -18.94 48.82 3.56
N LYS A 192 -17.85 48.29 4.14
CA LYS A 192 -17.91 47.35 5.27
C LYS A 192 -18.63 47.95 6.48
N GLU A 193 -18.31 49.20 6.84
CA GLU A 193 -18.97 49.89 7.96
C GLU A 193 -20.48 50.07 7.73
N VAL A 194 -20.88 50.43 6.51
CA VAL A 194 -22.29 50.57 6.14
C VAL A 194 -23.02 49.22 6.25
N LEU A 195 -22.44 48.13 5.74
CA LEU A 195 -23.05 46.80 5.83
C LEU A 195 -23.19 46.32 7.28
N LEU A 196 -22.15 46.51 8.11
CA LEU A 196 -22.21 46.17 9.54
C LEU A 196 -23.24 47.00 10.30
N ARG A 197 -23.38 48.29 9.94
CA ARG A 197 -24.41 49.16 10.51
C ARG A 197 -25.81 48.69 10.14
N LEU A 198 -26.05 48.36 8.87
CA LEU A 198 -27.34 47.85 8.39
C LEU A 198 -27.69 46.50 9.03
N LYS A 199 -26.70 45.62 9.23
CA LYS A 199 -26.87 44.38 10.01
C LYS A 199 -27.28 44.66 11.46
N ARG A 200 -26.70 45.68 12.11
CA ARG A 200 -27.05 46.07 13.50
C ARG A 200 -28.41 46.74 13.61
N GLU A 201 -28.84 47.48 12.60
CA GLU A 201 -30.15 48.15 12.55
C GLU A 201 -31.31 47.16 12.40
N GLY A 202 -31.04 45.90 12.01
CA GLY A 202 -32.03 44.82 12.03
C GLY A 202 -33.26 45.13 11.18
N ASP A 203 -34.46 44.87 11.71
CA ASP A 203 -35.73 45.05 11.00
C ASP A 203 -36.05 46.52 10.67
N ALA A 204 -35.40 47.48 11.34
CA ALA A 204 -35.55 48.90 11.06
C ALA A 204 -34.71 49.37 9.86
N ALA A 205 -33.79 48.53 9.36
CA ALA A 205 -32.97 48.87 8.21
C ALA A 205 -33.81 48.88 6.92
N PRO A 206 -33.55 49.81 5.99
CA PRO A 206 -34.27 49.85 4.72
C PRO A 206 -34.03 48.57 3.92
N GLY A 207 -35.10 47.94 3.44
CA GLY A 207 -35.03 46.67 2.69
C GLY A 207 -34.70 45.43 3.55
N ALA A 208 -34.81 45.52 4.88
CA ALA A 208 -34.58 44.41 5.80
C ALA A 208 -35.64 43.31 5.72
N ALA A 209 -36.92 43.71 5.59
CA ALA A 209 -38.01 42.81 5.24
C ALA A 209 -37.84 42.44 3.76
N GLY A 210 -37.49 41.18 3.49
CA GLY A 210 -37.24 40.68 2.13
C GLY A 210 -38.39 40.93 1.16
N TYR A 211 -38.12 40.73 -0.13
CA TYR A 211 -39.15 40.70 -1.18
C TYR A 211 -39.88 39.35 -1.21
#